data_AF-A0A950G8X1-F1
#
_entry.id   AF-A0A950G8X1-F1
#
_cell.length_a   1.000
_cell.length_b   1.000
_cell.length_c   1.000
_cell.angle_alpha   90.00
_cell.angle_beta   90.00
_cell.angle_gamma   90.00
#
_symmetry.space_group_name_H-M   'P 1'
#
loop_
_entity.id
_entity.type
_entity.pdbx_description
1 polymer ?
#
loop_
_entity_poly.entity_id
_entity_poly.type
_entity_poly.pdbx_seq_one_letter_code
_entity_poly.pdbx_strand_id
1 'polypeptide(L)'
;LFDGLGQYVAPSHLQLHLQTTYDLNKRVTLVANFANIVDRCFGGSKTPFTVNHACSYSTMPGGAFTPVGNAYNPGNAIQPMLQNAYYPLFTSNPFNMYFEARIKI
;
A
#
# COMPACT_ATOMS: atom_id res chain seq x y z
N LEU A 1 16.48 0.40 20.03
CA LEU A 1 17.45 1.04 19.12
C LEU A 1 16.90 0.83 17.70
N PHE A 2 16.87 1.86 16.85
CA PHE A 2 16.53 1.69 15.43
C PHE A 2 17.84 1.61 14.66
N ASP A 3 18.02 0.55 13.86
CA ASP A 3 19.30 0.23 13.23
C ASP A 3 19.45 0.85 11.83
N GLY A 4 18.42 1.50 11.29
CA GLY A 4 18.50 2.32 10.07
C GLY A 4 17.40 2.08 9.06
N LEU A 5 17.53 2.69 7.88
CA LEU A 5 16.63 2.50 6.75
C LEU A 5 16.71 1.05 6.24
N GLY A 6 15.57 0.41 5.96
CA GLY A 6 15.51 -0.97 5.48
C GLY A 6 15.45 -2.06 6.56
N GLN A 7 15.25 -1.68 7.83
CA GLN A 7 15.09 -2.61 8.95
C GLN A 7 13.78 -3.44 8.89
N TYR A 8 12.79 -3.02 8.09
CA TYR A 8 11.47 -3.65 8.00
C TYR A 8 11.23 -4.28 6.64
N VAL A 9 10.50 -5.40 6.63
CA VAL A 9 10.02 -6.04 5.40
C VAL A 9 8.71 -5.38 4.97
N ALA A 10 8.65 -4.95 3.70
CA ALA A 10 7.44 -4.40 3.10
C ALA A 10 6.32 -5.46 3.01
N PRO A 11 5.06 -5.08 3.24
CA PRO A 11 3.93 -6.00 3.09
C PRO A 11 3.68 -6.32 1.62
N SER A 12 3.01 -7.44 1.38
CA SER A 12 2.52 -7.85 0.07
C SER A 12 1.13 -7.27 -0.17
N HIS A 13 0.88 -6.87 -1.42
CA HIS A 13 -0.41 -6.34 -1.87
C HIS A 13 -0.98 -7.25 -2.96
N LEU A 14 -2.12 -7.89 -2.68
CA LEU A 14 -2.84 -8.73 -3.64
C LEU A 14 -4.03 -7.97 -4.21
N GLN A 15 -4.04 -7.86 -5.54
CA GLN A 15 -5.10 -7.21 -6.29
C GLN A 15 -5.69 -8.14 -7.34
N LEU A 16 -7.01 -8.13 -7.48
CA LEU A 16 -7.74 -8.85 -8.52
C LEU A 16 -8.62 -7.88 -9.31
N HIS A 17 -8.47 -7.93 -10.64
CA HIS A 17 -9.22 -7.16 -11.61
C HIS A 17 -9.78 -8.11 -12.67
N LEU A 18 -10.98 -7.83 -13.16
CA LEU A 18 -11.65 -8.62 -14.18
C LEU A 18 -12.11 -7.70 -15.32
N GLN A 19 -11.81 -8.09 -16.55
CA GLN A 19 -12.38 -7.46 -17.74
C GLN A 19 -13.14 -8.51 -18.52
N THR A 20 -14.42 -8.24 -18.78
CA THR A 20 -15.28 -9.10 -19.59
C THR A 20 -15.67 -8.36 -20.85
N THR A 21 -15.52 -9.01 -21.99
CA THR A 21 -15.89 -8.44 -23.29
C THR A 21 -16.93 -9.34 -23.95
N TYR A 22 -17.95 -8.74 -24.55
CA TYR A 22 -19.02 -9.45 -25.24
C TYR A 22 -19.36 -8.77 -26.56
N ASP A 23 -19.27 -9.53 -27.65
CA ASP A 23 -19.63 -9.05 -28.98
C ASP A 23 -21.14 -9.24 -29.21
N LEU A 24 -21.89 -8.13 -29.22
CA LEU A 24 -23.33 -8.15 -29.51
C LEU A 24 -23.58 -8.44 -30.99
N ASN A 25 -22.78 -7.83 -31.86
CA ASN A 25 -22.80 -8.06 -33.31
C ASN A 25 -21.45 -7.65 -33.91
N LYS A 26 -21.31 -7.75 -35.24
CA LYS A 26 -20.06 -7.40 -35.96
C LYS A 26 -19.60 -5.94 -35.82
N ARG A 27 -20.43 -5.07 -35.22
CA ARG A 27 -20.20 -3.63 -35.10
C ARG A 27 -20.25 -3.11 -33.66
N VAL A 28 -20.69 -3.90 -32.69
CA VAL A 28 -20.89 -3.45 -31.32
C VAL A 28 -20.32 -4.49 -30.36
N THR A 29 -19.37 -4.04 -29.55
CA THR A 29 -18.74 -4.81 -28.49
C THR A 29 -18.99 -4.12 -27.16
N LEU A 30 -19.50 -4.84 -26.17
CA LEU A 30 -19.63 -4.37 -24.80
C LEU A 30 -18.39 -4.79 -24.01
N VAL A 31 -17.83 -3.87 -23.23
CA VAL A 31 -16.72 -4.15 -22.32
C VAL A 31 -17.13 -3.74 -20.91
N ALA A 32 -16.99 -4.66 -19.96
CA ALA A 32 -17.16 -4.44 -18.54
C ALA A 32 -15.82 -4.59 -17.85
N ASN A 33 -15.43 -3.60 -17.06
CA ASN A 33 -14.20 -3.59 -16.26
C ASN A 33 -14.59 -3.55 -14.79
N PHE A 34 -14.00 -4.44 -14.01
CA PHE A 34 -14.16 -4.53 -12.57
C PHE A 34 -12.78 -4.44 -11.95
N ALA A 35 -12.51 -3.35 -11.24
CA ALA A 35 -11.23 -3.08 -10.60
C ALA A 35 -11.32 -3.28 -9.08
N ASN A 36 -10.23 -3.74 -8.47
CA ASN A 36 -10.11 -3.94 -7.02
C ASN A 36 -11.19 -4.88 -6.45
N ILE A 37 -11.53 -5.96 -7.18
CA ILE A 37 -12.47 -6.99 -6.70
C ILE A 37 -11.91 -7.63 -5.42
N VAL A 38 -10.62 -7.94 -5.45
CA VAL A 38 -9.82 -8.23 -4.26
C VAL A 38 -8.80 -7.12 -4.15
N ASP A 39 -8.73 -6.51 -2.98
CA ASP A 39 -7.69 -5.56 -2.61
C ASP A 39 -7.34 -5.85 -1.15
N ARG A 40 -6.28 -6.64 -0.94
CA ARG A 40 -5.87 -7.13 0.37
C ARG A 40 -4.38 -7.01 0.54
N CYS A 41 -3.98 -6.54 1.72
CA CYS A 41 -2.59 -6.42 2.11
C CYS A 41 -2.29 -7.37 3.26
N PHE A 42 -1.19 -8.11 3.14
CA PHE A 42 -0.78 -9.14 4.09
C PHE A 42 0.73 -9.30 4.09
N GLY A 43 1.26 -9.95 5.13
CA GLY A 43 2.71 -10.07 5.30
C GLY A 43 3.35 -8.73 5.70
N GLY A 44 4.66 -8.63 5.47
CA GLY A 44 5.51 -7.61 6.08
C GLY A 44 5.91 -7.97 7.51
N SER A 45 7.02 -7.35 8.00
CA SER A 45 7.53 -7.32 9.39
C SER A 45 9.05 -7.53 9.51
N LYS A 46 9.71 -6.74 10.37
CA LYS A 46 10.56 -7.20 11.50
C LYS A 46 10.52 -6.11 12.58
N THR A 47 9.37 -6.05 13.27
CA THR A 47 8.79 -5.05 14.23
C THR A 47 9.67 -3.93 14.84
N PRO A 48 9.15 -2.69 15.09
CA PRO A 48 7.80 -2.35 15.55
C PRO A 48 6.87 -1.76 14.48
N PHE A 49 5.56 -1.99 14.73
CA PHE A 49 4.36 -1.73 13.90
C PHE A 49 3.99 -2.82 12.88
N THR A 50 3.70 -4.03 13.38
CA THR A 50 2.81 -4.98 12.68
C THR A 50 1.37 -4.48 12.77
N VAL A 51 1.01 -3.52 11.92
CA VAL A 51 -0.37 -3.06 11.81
C VAL A 51 -1.06 -3.91 10.75
N ASN A 52 -2.11 -4.62 11.18
CA ASN A 52 -2.86 -5.49 10.31
C ASN A 52 -3.44 -4.68 9.13
N HIS A 53 -3.42 -5.25 7.92
CA HIS A 53 -3.87 -4.64 6.67
C HIS A 53 -3.03 -3.46 6.13
N ALA A 54 -1.84 -3.18 6.66
CA ALA A 54 -0.94 -2.20 6.05
C ALA A 54 -0.46 -2.68 4.66
N CYS A 55 -0.49 -1.78 3.67
CA CYS A 55 -0.10 -2.04 2.27
C CYS A 55 1.27 -1.47 1.93
N SER A 56 1.76 -0.50 2.70
CA SER A 56 3.13 -0.01 2.61
C SER A 56 3.50 0.73 3.90
N TYR A 57 4.77 1.11 4.00
CA TYR A 57 5.29 1.94 5.08
C TYR A 57 5.94 3.19 4.48
N SER A 58 5.75 4.33 5.13
CA SER A 58 6.34 5.62 4.71
C SER A 58 7.05 6.29 5.88
N THR A 59 8.04 7.12 5.58
CA THR A 59 8.75 7.94 6.59
C THR A 59 7.88 9.13 7.00
N MET A 60 7.87 9.49 8.29
CA MET A 60 7.10 10.60 8.86
C MET A 60 7.08 11.86 7.93
N PRO A 61 5.91 12.47 7.69
CA PRO A 61 5.81 13.69 6.90
C PRO A 61 6.62 14.80 7.57
N GLY A 62 7.66 15.29 6.89
CA GLY A 62 8.52 16.35 7.42
C GLY A 62 10.01 16.18 7.17
N GLY A 63 10.50 14.99 6.81
CA GLY A 63 11.83 14.74 6.20
C GLY A 63 13.10 15.22 6.92
N ALA A 64 12.99 16.06 7.96
CA ALA A 64 14.09 16.82 8.55
C ALA A 64 14.71 16.13 9.78
N PHE A 65 14.12 15.04 10.24
CA PHE A 65 14.58 14.31 11.40
C PHE A 65 14.85 12.86 11.01
N THR A 66 16.10 12.58 10.66
CA THR A 66 16.59 11.20 10.58
C THR A 66 16.46 10.58 11.97
N PRO A 67 15.81 9.41 12.12
CA PRO A 67 15.81 8.68 13.37
C PRO A 67 17.26 8.37 13.76
N VAL A 68 17.72 8.88 14.91
CA VAL A 68 19.07 8.61 15.42
C VAL A 68 19.00 7.58 16.54
N GLY A 69 19.76 6.49 16.40
CA GLY A 69 19.96 5.51 17.46
C GLY A 69 20.74 6.12 18.62
N ASN A 70 20.30 5.86 19.86
CA ASN A 70 20.98 6.33 21.07
C ASN A 70 21.92 5.24 21.62
N ALA A 71 23.06 5.03 20.98
CA ALA A 71 24.03 3.99 21.38
C ALA A 71 24.69 4.27 22.75
N TYR A 72 24.71 5.53 23.19
CA TYR A 72 25.36 5.97 24.43
C TYR A 72 24.42 6.06 25.64
N ASN A 73 23.10 6.13 25.42
CA ASN A 73 22.08 6.17 26.48
C ASN A 73 20.88 5.28 26.11
N PRO A 74 21.03 3.95 26.16
CA PRO A 74 19.94 3.03 25.88
C PRO A 74 18.74 3.31 26.80
N GLY A 75 17.57 3.60 26.21
CA GLY A 75 16.32 3.90 26.94
C GLY A 75 15.88 5.37 26.93
N ASN A 76 16.75 6.31 26.54
CA ASN A 76 16.37 7.71 26.40
C ASN A 76 16.01 8.03 24.93
N ALA A 77 14.76 8.37 24.67
CA ALA A 77 14.27 8.77 23.36
C ALA A 77 14.74 10.21 23.05
N ILE A 78 15.88 10.35 22.36
CA ILE A 78 16.43 11.66 21.94
C ILE A 78 15.42 12.43 21.08
N GLN A 79 14.58 11.71 20.33
CA GLN A 79 13.52 12.27 19.50
C GLN A 79 12.16 11.75 20.02
N PRO A 80 11.54 12.39 21.02
CA PRO A 80 10.29 11.93 21.61
C PRO A 80 9.11 11.92 20.61
N MET A 81 9.17 12.73 19.54
CA MET A 81 8.19 12.69 18.44
C MET A 81 8.49 11.63 17.38
N LEU A 82 9.73 11.11 17.36
CA LEU A 82 10.23 10.16 16.37
C LEU A 82 10.54 8.82 17.04
N GLN A 83 9.61 8.39 17.89
CA GLN A 83 9.66 7.07 18.51
C GLN A 83 9.73 5.95 17.47
N ASN A 84 9.38 6.21 16.19
CA ASN A 84 9.45 5.25 15.09
C ASN A 84 9.88 5.93 13.78
N ALA A 85 10.63 5.21 12.95
CA ALA A 85 11.12 5.70 11.65
C ALA A 85 10.04 5.71 10.54
N TYR A 86 8.97 4.92 10.69
CA TYR A 86 7.96 4.72 9.66
C TYR A 86 6.53 4.65 10.22
N TYR A 87 5.54 4.96 9.38
CA TYR A 87 4.11 4.83 9.65
C TYR A 87 3.42 4.00 8.55
N PRO A 88 2.35 3.24 8.86
CA PRO A 88 1.65 2.41 7.89
C PRO A 88 0.77 3.22 6.95
N LEU A 89 0.72 2.80 5.69
CA LEU A 89 -0.25 3.24 4.69
C LEU A 89 -1.18 2.07 4.34
N PHE A 90 -2.46 2.39 4.12
CA PHE A 90 -3.50 1.41 3.82
C PHE A 90 -3.99 1.60 2.39
N THR A 91 -4.64 0.58 1.83
CA THR A 91 -5.28 0.72 0.52
C THR A 91 -6.38 1.78 0.59
N SER A 92 -6.37 2.68 -0.38
CA SER A 92 -7.40 3.70 -0.59
C SER A 92 -8.27 3.40 -1.81
N ASN A 93 -8.06 2.26 -2.48
CA ASN A 93 -8.67 1.95 -3.76
C ASN A 93 -9.92 1.10 -3.54
N PRO A 94 -11.13 1.68 -3.55
CA PRO A 94 -12.34 0.88 -3.45
C PRO A 94 -12.54 0.04 -4.71
N PHE A 95 -13.38 -0.98 -4.58
CA PHE A 95 -13.96 -1.66 -5.74
C PHE A 95 -14.60 -0.63 -6.67
N ASN A 96 -14.29 -0.71 -7.97
CA ASN A 96 -14.85 0.17 -8.98
C ASN A 96 -15.24 -0.63 -10.24
N MET A 97 -16.27 -0.17 -10.93
CA MET A 97 -16.78 -0.79 -12.15
C MET A 97 -16.96 0.25 -13.26
N TYR A 98 -16.59 -0.11 -14.48
CA TYR A 98 -16.72 0.73 -15.67
C TYR A 98 -17.25 -0.08 -16.85
N PHE A 99 -18.24 0.46 -17.55
CA PHE A 99 -18.83 -0.17 -18.72
C PHE A 99 -18.66 0.75 -19.94
N GLU A 100 -18.27 0.17 -21.07
CA GLU A 100 -18.18 0.87 -22.35
C GLU A 100 -18.78 0.04 -23.49
N ALA A 101 -19.31 0.74 -24.48
CA ALA A 101 -19.73 0.16 -25.75
C ALA A 101 -18.81 0.66 -26.86
N ARG A 102 -18.10 -0.26 -27.51
CA ARG A 102 -17.23 0.02 -28.66
C ARG A 102 -18.01 -0.21 -29.93
N ILE A 103 -18.13 0.84 -30.75
CA ILE A 103 -18.86 0.79 -32.03
C ILE A 103 -17.84 0.88 -33.17
N LYS A 104 -17.83 -0.14 -34.04
CA LYS A 104 -17.06 -0.13 -35.27
C LYS A 104 -17.87 0.56 -36.37
N ILE A 105 -17.35 1.69 -36.84
CA ILE A 105 -17.90 2.48 -37.97
C ILE A 105 -17.58 1.76 -39.28
#